data_AF-A0AAW9IKL6-F1
#
_entry.id   AF-A0AAW9IKL6-F1
#
_cell.length_a   1.000
_cell.length_b   1.000
_cell.length_c   1.000
_cell.angle_alpha   90.00
_cell.angle_beta   90.00
_cell.angle_gamma   90.00
#
_symmetry.space_group_name_H-M   'P 1'
#
loop_
_entity.id
_entity.type
_entity.pdbx_description
1 polymer ?
#
loop_
_entity_poly.entity_id
_entity_poly.type
_entity_poly.pdbx_seq_one_letter_code
_entity_poly.pdbx_strand_id
1 'polypeptide(L)'
;TFLGAVTQSFLDFVSRVLNSLSDPWNAGIILQVLVIGGVIHLVAKMGGAKAVAEALARRAKNARSTQLVTLLLGLAVFFDDYANSLIVGPIMKPVSDKMKISRERLAFIIDATAAPIAGLAIVSTWIGLEVGLINDAFINGIGQEVDAFGVFLQTIP
;
A
#
# COMPACT_ATOMS: atom_id res chain seq x y z
N THR A 1 17.80 33.39 27.04
CA THR A 1 18.91 32.43 27.13
C THR A 1 18.67 31.30 26.14
N PHE A 2 19.71 30.77 25.48
CA PHE A 2 19.60 29.64 24.54
C PHE A 2 18.76 28.48 25.11
N LEU A 3 18.97 28.16 26.39
CA LEU A 3 18.22 27.12 27.10
C LEU A 3 16.70 27.37 27.11
N GLY A 4 16.27 28.64 27.26
CA GLY A 4 14.86 29.03 27.25
C GLY A 4 14.21 28.96 25.86
N ALA A 5 14.99 29.20 24.79
CA ALA A 5 14.49 29.06 23.43
C ALA A 5 14.28 27.58 23.06
N VAL A 6 15.17 26.69 23.53
CA VAL A 6 15.03 25.24 23.34
C VAL A 6 13.81 24.70 24.08
N THR A 7 13.61 25.09 25.34
CA THR A 7 12.41 24.66 26.10
C THR A 7 11.14 25.15 25.45
N GLN A 8 11.12 26.39 24.95
CA GLN A 8 9.91 26.95 24.32
C GLN A 8 9.62 26.33 22.96
N SER A 9 10.65 26.01 22.17
CA SER A 9 10.49 25.32 20.89
C SER A 9 9.97 23.89 21.10
N PHE A 10 10.42 23.20 22.15
CA PHE A 10 9.90 21.87 22.49
C PHE A 10 8.43 21.93 22.92
N LEU A 11 8.05 22.91 23.75
CA LEU A 11 6.65 23.10 24.15
C LEU A 11 5.75 23.49 22.96
N ASP A 12 6.23 24.33 22.03
CA ASP A 12 5.50 24.67 20.82
C ASP A 12 5.31 23.44 19.91
N PHE A 13 6.34 22.63 19.74
CA PHE A 13 6.24 21.37 19.00
C PHE A 13 5.20 20.43 19.59
N VAL A 14 5.26 20.19 20.91
CA VAL A 14 4.28 19.33 21.61
C VAL A 14 2.87 19.89 21.45
N SER A 15 2.69 21.21 21.57
CA SER A 15 1.39 21.87 21.42
C SER A 15 0.83 21.73 20.00
N ARG A 16 1.68 21.88 18.98
CA ARG A 16 1.29 21.67 17.57
C ARG A 16 0.88 20.22 17.31
N VAL A 17 1.65 19.25 17.81
CA VAL A 17 1.31 17.83 17.67
C VAL A 17 -0.02 17.53 18.36
N LEU A 18 -0.23 18.04 19.57
CA LEU A 18 -1.50 17.89 20.31
C LEU A 18 -2.68 18.48 19.55
N ASN A 19 -2.54 19.70 19.02
CA ASN A 19 -3.59 20.38 18.27
C ASN A 19 -3.90 19.66 16.95
N SER A 20 -2.88 19.17 16.25
CA SER A 20 -3.09 18.38 15.03
C SER A 20 -3.79 17.05 15.32
N LEU A 21 -3.48 16.40 16.46
CA LEU A 21 -4.10 15.12 16.85
C LEU A 21 -5.53 15.28 17.39
N SER A 22 -5.83 16.41 18.05
CA SER A 22 -7.17 16.69 18.60
C SER A 22 -8.16 17.21 17.55
N ASP A 23 -7.66 17.61 16.38
CA ASP A 23 -8.48 18.00 15.25
C ASP A 23 -9.33 16.81 14.76
N PRO A 24 -10.68 16.93 14.72
CA PRO A 24 -11.57 15.83 14.36
C PRO A 24 -11.32 15.26 12.96
N TRP A 25 -10.87 16.07 12.02
CA TRP A 25 -10.57 15.63 10.65
C TRP A 25 -9.31 14.77 10.62
N ASN A 26 -8.23 15.26 11.23
CA ASN A 26 -6.98 14.50 11.34
C ASN A 26 -7.16 13.20 12.15
N ALA A 27 -7.91 13.26 13.26
CA ALA A 27 -8.24 12.09 14.05
C ALA A 27 -9.05 11.05 13.24
N GLY A 28 -9.96 11.52 12.38
CA GLY A 28 -10.71 10.69 11.43
C GLY A 28 -9.79 9.97 10.44
N ILE A 29 -8.81 10.66 9.87
CA ILE A 29 -7.81 10.05 8.97
C ILE A 29 -7.00 8.99 9.71
N ILE A 30 -6.54 9.27 10.94
CA ILE A 30 -5.78 8.30 11.75
C ILE A 30 -6.62 7.05 12.02
N LEU A 31 -7.89 7.23 12.40
CA LEU A 31 -8.81 6.11 12.65
C LEU A 31 -9.04 5.29 11.38
N GLN A 32 -9.23 5.96 10.24
CA GLN A 32 -9.39 5.30 8.93
C GLN A 32 -8.15 4.47 8.57
N VAL A 33 -6.95 5.03 8.71
CA VAL A 33 -5.69 4.31 8.45
C VAL A 33 -5.53 3.10 9.37
N LEU A 34 -5.86 3.23 10.66
CA LEU A 34 -5.82 2.12 11.61
C LEU A 34 -6.80 1.00 11.26
N VAL A 35 -8.02 1.34 10.85
CA VAL A 35 -9.05 0.37 10.47
C VAL A 35 -8.66 -0.34 9.17
N ILE A 36 -8.23 0.39 8.15
CA ILE A 36 -7.77 -0.18 6.88
C ILE A 36 -6.57 -1.10 7.11
N GLY A 37 -5.57 -0.64 7.87
CA GLY A 37 -4.41 -1.47 8.25
C GLY A 37 -4.81 -2.73 9.02
N GLY A 38 -5.80 -2.63 9.93
CA GLY A 38 -6.36 -3.76 10.66
C GLY A 38 -7.06 -4.78 9.76
N VAL A 39 -7.86 -4.31 8.80
CA VAL A 39 -8.56 -5.16 7.82
C VAL A 39 -7.55 -5.85 6.90
N ILE A 40 -6.55 -5.13 6.40
CA ILE A 40 -5.49 -5.70 5.56
C ILE A 40 -4.72 -6.78 6.31
N HIS A 41 -4.34 -6.51 7.57
CA HIS A 41 -3.67 -7.50 8.39
C HIS A 41 -4.55 -8.73 8.65
N LEU A 42 -5.85 -8.53 8.90
CA LEU A 42 -6.80 -9.61 9.09
C LEU A 42 -6.92 -10.46 7.82
N VAL A 43 -7.09 -9.84 6.65
CA VAL A 43 -7.18 -10.53 5.35
C VAL A 43 -5.88 -11.28 5.04
N ALA A 44 -4.73 -10.68 5.32
CA ALA A 44 -3.43 -11.34 5.17
C ALA A 44 -3.32 -12.57 6.10
N LYS A 45 -3.84 -12.48 7.33
CA LYS A 45 -3.81 -13.56 8.33
C LYS A 45 -4.82 -14.67 8.08
N MET A 46 -5.96 -14.38 7.45
CA MET A 46 -6.97 -15.37 7.06
C MET A 46 -6.41 -16.43 6.09
N GLY A 47 -5.27 -16.17 5.45
CA GLY A 47 -4.50 -17.19 4.74
C GLY A 47 -5.09 -17.60 3.39
N GLY A 48 -6.18 -16.97 2.94
CA GLY A 48 -6.75 -17.22 1.60
C GLY A 48 -5.74 -16.88 0.49
N ALA A 49 -5.17 -15.68 0.53
CA ALA A 49 -4.12 -15.26 -0.41
C ALA A 49 -2.89 -16.18 -0.32
N LYS A 50 -2.50 -16.61 0.89
CA LYS A 50 -1.42 -17.57 1.10
C LYS A 50 -1.73 -18.95 0.50
N ALA A 51 -2.94 -19.46 0.67
CA ALA A 51 -3.35 -20.76 0.12
C ALA A 51 -3.40 -20.74 -1.41
N VAL A 52 -3.90 -19.66 -2.01
CA VAL A 52 -3.87 -19.44 -3.47
C VAL A 52 -2.44 -19.38 -3.98
N ALA A 53 -1.56 -18.68 -3.27
CA ALA A 53 -0.15 -18.58 -3.61
C ALA A 53 0.58 -19.92 -3.52
N GLU A 54 0.33 -20.72 -2.48
CA GLU A 54 0.88 -22.08 -2.37
C GLU A 54 0.35 -23.01 -3.47
N ALA A 55 -0.93 -22.88 -3.84
CA ALA A 55 -1.52 -23.66 -4.93
C ALA A 55 -0.91 -23.30 -6.29
N LEU A 56 -0.69 -22.01 -6.56
CA LEU A 56 -0.04 -21.52 -7.77
C LEU A 56 1.45 -21.87 -7.80
N ALA A 57 2.15 -21.78 -6.67
CA ALA A 57 3.55 -22.17 -6.53
C ALA A 57 3.79 -23.63 -6.92
N ARG A 58 2.85 -24.56 -6.63
CA ARG A 58 2.94 -25.96 -7.06
C ARG A 58 2.89 -26.15 -8.58
N ARG A 59 2.35 -25.17 -9.33
CA ARG A 59 2.31 -25.19 -10.80
C ARG A 59 3.59 -24.67 -11.45
N ALA A 60 4.50 -24.08 -10.69
CA ALA A 60 5.78 -23.58 -11.19
C ALA A 60 6.75 -24.74 -11.47
N LYS A 61 6.87 -25.16 -12.74
CA LYS A 61 7.71 -26.30 -13.16
C LYS A 61 9.08 -25.90 -13.72
N ASN A 62 9.24 -24.65 -14.12
CA ASN A 62 10.40 -24.13 -14.87
C ASN A 62 10.66 -22.67 -14.48
N ALA A 63 11.90 -22.18 -14.60
CA ALA A 63 12.27 -20.84 -14.14
C ALA A 63 11.42 -19.70 -14.77
N ARG A 64 11.03 -19.84 -16.05
CA ARG A 64 10.10 -18.91 -16.71
C ARG A 64 8.69 -18.98 -16.11
N SER A 65 8.20 -20.18 -15.84
CA SER A 65 6.90 -20.39 -15.20
C SER A 65 6.87 -19.84 -13.78
N THR A 66 7.96 -19.99 -13.01
CA THR A 66 8.08 -19.39 -11.67
C THR A 66 7.96 -17.88 -11.72
N GLN A 67 8.63 -17.21 -12.66
CA GLN A 67 8.55 -15.75 -12.81
C GLN A 67 7.14 -15.29 -13.20
N LEU A 68 6.48 -16.01 -14.11
CA LEU A 68 5.08 -15.73 -14.48
C LEU A 68 4.12 -15.95 -13.30
N VAL A 69 4.33 -17.02 -12.52
CA VAL A 69 3.53 -17.28 -11.31
C VAL A 69 3.74 -16.21 -10.26
N THR A 70 4.98 -15.75 -10.04
CA THR A 70 5.26 -14.63 -9.13
C THR A 70 4.53 -13.37 -9.59
N LEU A 71 4.57 -13.07 -10.89
CA LEU A 71 3.89 -11.90 -11.45
C LEU A 71 2.37 -11.99 -11.31
N LEU A 72 1.76 -13.14 -11.62
CA LEU A 72 0.33 -13.38 -11.42
C LEU A 72 -0.07 -13.30 -9.95
N LEU A 73 0.81 -13.74 -9.05
CA LEU A 73 0.60 -13.62 -7.62
C LEU A 73 0.64 -12.18 -7.13
N GLY A 74 1.59 -11.40 -7.62
CA GLY A 74 1.64 -9.96 -7.38
C GLY A 74 0.37 -9.26 -7.88
N LEU A 75 -0.12 -9.63 -9.07
CA LEU A 75 -1.40 -9.14 -9.60
C LEU A 75 -2.62 -9.56 -8.76
N ALA A 76 -2.60 -10.76 -8.17
CA ALA A 76 -3.71 -11.24 -7.36
C ALA A 76 -3.79 -10.55 -5.97
N VAL A 77 -2.66 -10.10 -5.44
CA VAL A 77 -2.56 -9.38 -4.15
C VAL A 77 -2.47 -7.87 -4.41
N PHE A 78 -3.43 -7.33 -5.16
CA PHE A 78 -3.43 -5.94 -5.62
C PHE A 78 -3.90 -4.91 -4.58
N PHE A 79 -4.49 -5.37 -3.46
CA PHE A 79 -5.17 -4.49 -2.51
C PHE A 79 -4.22 -3.65 -1.66
N ASP A 80 -2.96 -4.08 -1.48
CA ASP A 80 -1.96 -3.37 -0.69
C ASP A 80 -0.53 -3.84 -1.07
N ASP A 81 0.40 -2.91 -1.22
CA ASP A 81 1.79 -3.15 -1.63
C ASP A 81 2.62 -3.86 -0.54
N TYR A 82 2.38 -3.53 0.73
CA TYR A 82 2.99 -4.22 1.87
C TYR A 82 2.48 -5.66 2.01
N ALA A 83 1.16 -5.87 1.95
CA ALA A 83 0.57 -7.19 2.00
C ALA A 83 1.04 -8.07 0.84
N ASN A 84 1.16 -7.50 -0.36
CA ASN A 84 1.72 -8.16 -1.53
C ASN A 84 3.13 -8.70 -1.25
N SER A 85 4.03 -7.83 -0.80
CA SER A 85 5.42 -8.22 -0.50
C SER A 85 5.53 -9.22 0.65
N LEU A 86 4.70 -9.08 1.69
CA LEU A 86 4.67 -9.98 2.86
C LEU A 86 4.09 -11.36 2.56
N ILE A 87 3.18 -11.47 1.58
CA ILE A 87 2.56 -12.74 1.19
C ILE A 87 3.39 -13.42 0.10
N VAL A 88 3.64 -12.72 -1.01
CA VAL A 88 4.28 -13.29 -2.20
C VAL A 88 5.76 -13.62 -1.95
N GLY A 89 6.48 -12.76 -1.21
CA GLY A 89 7.90 -12.91 -0.93
C GLY A 89 8.26 -14.24 -0.26
N PRO A 90 7.75 -14.53 0.95
CA PRO A 90 8.05 -15.78 1.66
C PRO A 90 7.59 -17.04 0.91
N ILE A 91 6.51 -16.97 0.12
CA ILE A 91 5.95 -18.12 -0.61
C ILE A 91 6.77 -18.42 -1.86
N MET A 92 7.16 -17.39 -2.61
CA MET A 92 7.93 -17.56 -3.85
C MET A 92 9.43 -17.71 -3.61
N LYS A 93 9.95 -17.34 -2.44
CA LYS A 93 11.35 -17.55 -2.05
C LYS A 93 11.83 -19.01 -2.19
N PRO A 94 11.21 -20.02 -1.54
CA PRO A 94 11.66 -21.41 -1.67
C PRO A 94 11.46 -21.98 -3.09
N VAL A 95 10.47 -21.49 -3.84
CA VAL A 95 10.21 -21.90 -5.23
C VAL A 95 11.29 -21.33 -6.15
N SER A 96 11.63 -20.05 -5.99
CA SER A 96 12.64 -19.36 -6.78
C SER A 96 14.05 -19.89 -6.51
N ASP A 97 14.36 -20.18 -5.24
CA ASP A 97 15.63 -20.79 -4.82
C ASP A 97 15.81 -22.19 -5.47
N LYS A 98 14.75 -23.03 -5.52
CA LYS A 98 14.79 -24.33 -6.21
C LYS A 98 15.06 -24.22 -7.70
N MET A 99 14.56 -23.15 -8.33
CA MET A 99 14.69 -22.92 -9.76
C MET A 99 15.92 -22.08 -10.12
N LYS A 100 16.83 -21.85 -9.16
CA LYS A 100 18.07 -21.06 -9.32
C LYS A 100 17.82 -19.64 -9.84
N ILE A 101 16.72 -19.02 -9.43
CA ILE A 101 16.42 -17.62 -9.73
C ILE A 101 17.08 -16.76 -8.64
N SER A 102 17.72 -15.66 -9.04
CA SER A 102 18.37 -14.74 -8.09
C SER A 102 17.32 -14.07 -7.17
N ARG A 103 17.73 -13.76 -5.94
CA ARG A 103 16.86 -13.10 -4.95
C ARG A 103 16.50 -11.69 -5.39
N GLU A 104 17.43 -11.01 -6.05
CA GLU A 104 17.29 -9.67 -6.61
C GLU A 104 16.21 -9.67 -7.71
N ARG A 105 16.21 -10.68 -8.58
CA ARG A 105 15.20 -10.80 -9.64
C ARG A 105 13.82 -11.11 -9.09
N LEU A 106 13.72 -11.93 -8.03
CA LEU A 106 12.45 -12.16 -7.34
C LEU A 106 11.92 -10.86 -6.70
N ALA A 107 12.79 -10.14 -5.98
CA ALA A 107 12.43 -8.87 -5.35
C ALA A 107 11.97 -7.84 -6.39
N PHE A 108 12.66 -7.74 -7.53
CA PHE A 108 12.27 -6.85 -8.63
C PHE A 108 10.87 -7.18 -9.16
N ILE A 109 10.53 -8.46 -9.36
CA ILE A 109 9.19 -8.83 -9.85
C ILE A 109 8.12 -8.48 -8.82
N ILE A 110 8.38 -8.74 -7.54
CA ILE A 110 7.43 -8.41 -6.45
C ILE A 110 7.19 -6.91 -6.40
N ASP A 111 8.26 -6.12 -6.35
CA ASP A 111 8.22 -4.65 -6.27
C ASP A 111 7.53 -4.03 -7.50
N ALA A 112 7.89 -4.50 -8.70
CA ALA A 112 7.29 -4.04 -9.96
C ALA A 112 5.81 -4.42 -10.10
N THR A 113 5.30 -5.33 -9.28
CA THR A 113 3.86 -5.66 -9.22
C THR A 113 3.16 -5.03 -8.02
N ALA A 114 3.85 -4.78 -6.91
CA ALA A 114 3.23 -4.25 -5.71
C ALA A 114 2.77 -2.81 -5.90
N ALA A 115 3.71 -1.88 -6.17
CA ALA A 115 3.40 -0.46 -6.24
C ALA A 115 2.51 -0.06 -7.45
N PRO A 116 2.79 -0.51 -8.69
CA PRO A 116 2.02 -0.06 -9.85
C PRO A 116 0.57 -0.58 -9.85
N ILE A 117 0.36 -1.79 -9.35
CA ILE A 117 -0.97 -2.41 -9.35
C ILE A 117 -1.80 -1.84 -8.20
N ALA A 118 -1.19 -1.59 -7.04
CA ALA A 118 -1.87 -0.92 -5.94
C ALA A 118 -2.31 0.51 -6.31
N GLY A 119 -1.53 1.25 -7.10
CA GLY A 119 -1.94 2.56 -7.60
C GLY A 119 -3.04 2.52 -8.68
N LEU A 120 -3.09 1.46 -9.51
CA LEU A 120 -4.11 1.33 -10.56
C LEU A 120 -5.41 0.68 -10.08
N ALA A 121 -5.39 -0.02 -8.95
CA ALA A 121 -6.55 -0.76 -8.47
C ALA A 121 -7.60 0.17 -7.85
N ILE A 122 -8.83 0.07 -8.37
CA ILE A 122 -10.02 0.83 -7.90
C ILE A 122 -10.28 0.62 -6.40
N VAL A 123 -9.87 -0.53 -5.86
CA VAL A 123 -9.94 -0.86 -4.43
C VAL A 123 -8.53 -1.21 -3.94
N SER A 124 -7.80 -0.19 -3.49
CA SER A 124 -6.46 -0.32 -2.92
C SER A 124 -6.29 0.54 -1.67
N THR A 125 -5.15 0.44 -0.99
CA THR A 125 -4.78 1.35 0.10
C THR A 125 -4.47 2.78 -0.34
N TRP A 126 -4.11 2.97 -1.61
CA TRP A 126 -3.67 4.27 -2.15
C TRP A 126 -4.84 5.15 -2.59
N ILE A 127 -6.01 4.56 -2.90
CA ILE A 127 -7.19 5.28 -3.39
C ILE A 127 -7.63 6.43 -2.46
N GLY A 128 -7.54 6.25 -1.14
CA GLY A 128 -7.96 7.27 -0.18
C GLY A 128 -7.08 8.53 -0.23
N LEU A 129 -5.78 8.33 -0.46
CA LEU A 129 -4.83 9.42 -0.64
C LEU A 129 -5.02 10.07 -2.01
N GLU A 130 -5.18 9.29 -3.08
CA GLU A 130 -5.35 9.80 -4.44
C GLU A 130 -6.64 10.62 -4.58
N VAL A 131 -7.77 10.10 -4.11
CA VAL A 131 -9.06 10.81 -4.10
C VAL A 131 -8.98 12.04 -3.20
N GLY A 132 -8.29 11.96 -2.06
CA GLY A 132 -8.08 13.10 -1.17
C GLY A 132 -7.27 14.22 -1.83
N LEU A 133 -6.18 13.89 -2.51
CA LEU A 133 -5.35 14.85 -3.25
C LEU A 133 -6.06 15.45 -4.45
N ILE A 134 -6.84 14.65 -5.19
CA ILE A 134 -7.67 15.15 -6.29
C ILE A 134 -8.69 16.15 -5.74
N ASN A 135 -9.39 15.81 -4.66
CA ASN A 135 -10.36 16.71 -4.05
C ASN A 135 -9.72 18.03 -3.59
N ASP A 136 -8.57 17.95 -2.90
CA ASP A 136 -7.82 19.11 -2.45
C ASP A 136 -7.38 20.00 -3.63
N ALA A 137 -6.85 19.40 -4.70
CA ALA A 137 -6.41 20.13 -5.88
C ALA A 137 -7.57 20.86 -6.59
N PHE A 138 -8.75 20.26 -6.66
CA PHE A 138 -9.92 20.88 -7.30
C PHE A 138 -10.57 21.96 -6.43
N ILE A 139 -10.72 21.72 -5.12
CA ILE A 139 -11.32 22.68 -4.19
C ILE A 139 -10.38 23.87 -3.94
N ASN A 140 -9.13 23.61 -3.53
CA ASN A 140 -8.20 24.66 -3.12
C ASN A 140 -7.39 25.25 -4.29
N GLY A 141 -7.22 24.51 -5.38
CA GLY A 141 -6.50 24.99 -6.57
C GLY A 141 -7.41 25.68 -7.59
N ILE A 142 -8.54 25.05 -7.94
CA ILE A 142 -9.39 25.46 -9.07
C ILE A 142 -10.72 26.08 -8.60
N GLY A 143 -11.10 25.89 -7.33
CA GLY A 143 -12.34 26.42 -6.75
C GLY A 143 -13.60 25.70 -7.23
N GLN A 144 -13.47 24.45 -7.69
CA GLN A 144 -14.59 23.67 -8.23
C GLN A 144 -14.86 22.43 -7.37
N GLU A 145 -16.09 22.27 -6.90
CA GLU A 145 -16.53 21.02 -6.27
C GLU A 145 -16.75 19.95 -7.35
N VAL A 146 -15.98 18.87 -7.26
CA VAL A 146 -16.07 17.71 -8.18
C VAL A 146 -16.17 16.42 -7.38
N ASP A 147 -16.80 15.40 -7.98
CA ASP A 147 -16.68 14.04 -7.48
C ASP A 147 -15.26 13.53 -7.73
N ALA A 148 -14.40 13.62 -6.71
CA ALA A 148 -13.00 13.22 -6.79
C ALA A 148 -12.83 11.73 -7.13
N PHE A 149 -13.78 10.87 -6.76
CA PHE A 149 -13.76 9.45 -7.14
C PHE A 149 -14.11 9.26 -8.62
N GLY A 150 -15.11 9.99 -9.13
CA GLY A 150 -15.45 10.00 -10.56
C GLY A 150 -14.33 10.56 -11.44
N VAL A 151 -13.63 11.60 -10.98
CA VAL A 151 -12.45 12.14 -11.68
C VAL A 151 -11.30 11.12 -11.68
N PHE A 152 -11.03 10.48 -10.54
CA PHE A 152 -10.03 9.40 -10.47
C PHE A 152 -10.32 8.30 -11.51
N LEU A 153 -11.57 7.84 -11.62
CA LEU A 153 -11.94 6.84 -12.63
C LEU A 153 -11.70 7.31 -14.08
N GLN A 154 -11.81 8.61 -14.37
CA GLN A 154 -11.51 9.18 -15.68
C GLN A 154 -10.01 9.30 -15.97
N THR A 155 -9.17 9.30 -14.93
CA THR A 155 -7.71 9.33 -15.09
C THR A 155 -7.13 7.95 -15.42
N ILE A 156 -7.87 6.88 -15.15
CA ILE A 156 -7.48 5.51 -15.50
C ILE A 156 -7.82 5.29 -16.99
N PRO A 157 -6.84 4.94 -17.86
CA PRO A 157 -7.06 4.71 -19.29
C PRO A 157 -7.92 3.48 -19.61
#